data_AF-A0A4Q1T864-F1
#
_entry.id   AF-A0A4Q1T864-F1
#
_cell.length_a   1.000
_cell.length_b   1.000
_cell.length_c   1.000
_cell.angle_alpha   90.00
_cell.angle_beta   90.00
_cell.angle_gamma   90.00
#
_symmetry.space_group_name_H-M   'P 1'
#
loop_
_entity.id
_entity.type
_entity.pdbx_description
1 polymer ?
#
loop_
_entity_poly.entity_id
_entity_poly.type
_entity_poly.pdbx_seq_one_letter_code
_entity_poly.pdbx_strand_id
1 'polypeptide(L)'
;MNLDKYDIAKQLFLEGNSPSKIAKQLQIPLTTLLYNLEKEGLYKRRRNVTFSKEQIELIKKLREKRYGAKRIARELNLPVSRLLEFVRDELSVVCTIKEINRSKSRRVKYSLNVNYFNIVDSEEKAYWLGFIFADGHLNRNRLTIKLATEDKGHLIRFSQAIEFTGNPVDKKEDTNFIKGSDSSLLEVNSTELVRALEKYIPSGKKSDKIRLPEWLDDSLLRHFIRGYFDGDGYVISTRKKLGFCGNIFFLQSLKTKFFKYGIVAEKDGYFQNRKGTYAELVFGSKASVSISRFMYENAYIYLERKKNDLNKNHSGCKTS
;
A
#
# COMPACT_ATOMS: atom_id res chain seq x y z
N MET A 1 53.07 -18.96 -34.92
CA MET A 1 52.45 -17.68 -35.35
C MET A 1 51.71 -17.11 -34.15
N ASN A 2 52.16 -16.00 -33.59
CA ASN A 2 51.38 -15.27 -32.58
C ASN A 2 50.16 -14.70 -33.30
N LEU A 3 48.99 -15.34 -33.16
CA LEU A 3 47.75 -14.70 -33.61
C LEU A 3 47.59 -13.40 -32.82
N ASP A 4 47.36 -12.31 -33.54
CA ASP A 4 46.98 -11.05 -32.91
C ASP A 4 45.73 -11.31 -32.07
N LYS A 5 45.70 -10.75 -30.86
CA LYS A 5 44.55 -10.88 -29.96
C LYS A 5 43.26 -10.39 -30.65
N TYR A 6 43.36 -9.51 -31.64
CA TYR A 6 42.22 -9.06 -32.44
C TYR A 6 41.70 -10.10 -33.44
N ASP A 7 42.55 -10.89 -34.07
CA ASP A 7 42.12 -11.97 -34.97
C ASP A 7 41.33 -13.04 -34.21
N ILE A 8 41.81 -13.37 -33.00
CA ILE A 8 41.11 -14.27 -32.08
C ILE A 8 39.78 -13.64 -31.63
N ALA A 9 39.77 -12.34 -31.30
CA ALA A 9 38.56 -11.63 -30.92
C ALA A 9 37.49 -11.64 -32.02
N LYS A 10 37.91 -11.52 -33.27
CA LYS A 10 37.05 -11.56 -34.46
C LYS A 10 36.43 -12.94 -34.67
N GLN A 11 37.22 -14.01 -34.58
CA GLN A 11 36.69 -15.37 -34.67
C GLN A 11 35.66 -15.64 -33.57
N LEU A 12 35.97 -15.31 -32.32
CA LEU A 12 35.04 -15.47 -31.20
C LEU A 12 33.73 -14.69 -31.39
N PHE A 13 33.80 -13.51 -32.02
CA PHE A 13 32.62 -12.71 -32.34
C PHE A 13 31.76 -13.35 -33.43
N LEU A 14 32.39 -13.88 -34.49
CA LEU A 14 31.70 -14.62 -35.56
C LEU A 14 31.06 -15.93 -35.06
N GLU A 15 31.64 -16.55 -34.02
CA GLU A 15 31.06 -17.68 -33.29
C GLU A 15 29.89 -17.30 -32.36
N GLY A 16 29.51 -16.01 -32.32
CA GLY A 16 28.34 -15.51 -31.59
C GLY A 16 28.60 -15.07 -30.15
N ASN A 17 29.85 -14.93 -29.71
CA ASN A 17 30.15 -14.40 -28.38
C ASN A 17 29.92 -12.88 -28.32
N SER A 18 29.32 -12.40 -27.22
CA SER A 18 29.13 -10.95 -27.02
C SER A 18 30.48 -10.21 -26.89
N PRO A 19 30.61 -8.97 -27.40
CA PRO A 19 31.86 -8.18 -27.30
C PRO A 19 32.38 -8.02 -25.86
N SER A 20 31.49 -7.87 -24.88
CA SER A 20 31.88 -7.76 -23.47
C SER A 20 32.52 -9.03 -22.92
N LYS A 21 32.07 -10.21 -23.38
CA LYS A 21 32.65 -11.51 -23.00
C LYS A 21 34.04 -11.68 -23.61
N ILE A 22 34.18 -11.32 -24.89
CA ILE A 22 35.44 -11.39 -25.64
C ILE A 22 36.49 -10.44 -25.04
N ALA A 23 36.11 -9.19 -24.79
CA ALA A 23 36.97 -8.17 -24.18
C ALA A 23 37.54 -8.64 -22.83
N LYS A 24 36.69 -9.26 -22.00
CA LYS A 24 37.09 -9.83 -20.71
C LYS A 24 38.01 -11.05 -20.87
N GLN A 25 37.69 -11.95 -21.79
CA GLN A 25 38.46 -13.17 -22.04
C GLN A 25 39.87 -12.87 -22.57
N LEU A 26 40.00 -11.90 -23.47
CA LEU A 26 41.26 -11.55 -24.12
C LEU A 26 42.01 -10.39 -23.46
N GLN A 27 41.44 -9.84 -22.38
CA GLN A 27 41.94 -8.67 -21.66
C GLN A 27 42.19 -7.46 -22.58
N ILE A 28 41.24 -7.20 -23.48
CA ILE A 28 41.25 -6.04 -24.39
C ILE A 28 40.22 -5.03 -23.88
N PRO A 29 40.51 -3.71 -23.86
CA PRO A 29 39.50 -2.70 -23.57
C PRO A 29 38.30 -2.83 -24.51
N LEU A 30 37.09 -2.88 -23.94
CA LEU A 30 35.85 -3.07 -24.71
C LEU A 30 35.68 -1.98 -25.79
N THR A 31 36.06 -0.75 -25.48
CA THR A 31 36.01 0.38 -26.42
C THR A 31 36.89 0.14 -27.65
N THR A 32 38.10 -0.39 -27.46
CA THR A 32 39.05 -0.72 -28.53
C THR A 32 38.54 -1.88 -29.38
N LEU A 33 38.00 -2.93 -28.76
CA LEU A 33 37.40 -4.06 -29.47
C LEU A 33 36.23 -3.60 -30.36
N LEU A 34 35.30 -2.81 -29.80
CA LEU A 34 34.13 -2.31 -30.54
C LEU A 34 34.53 -1.40 -31.71
N TYR A 35 35.58 -0.58 -31.55
CA TYR A 35 36.13 0.24 -32.62
C TYR A 35 36.66 -0.61 -33.79
N ASN A 36 37.44 -1.65 -33.50
CA ASN A 36 38.00 -2.52 -34.53
C ASN A 36 36.92 -3.34 -35.25
N LEU A 37 35.93 -3.88 -34.53
CA LEU A 37 34.80 -4.57 -35.15
C LEU A 37 33.95 -3.64 -36.03
N GLU A 38 33.86 -2.35 -35.67
CA GLU A 38 33.15 -1.34 -36.48
C GLU A 38 33.92 -0.95 -37.74
N LYS A 39 35.25 -0.81 -37.64
CA LYS A 39 36.14 -0.55 -38.79
C LYS A 39 36.04 -1.65 -39.85
N GLU A 40 35.83 -2.90 -39.43
CA GLU A 40 35.65 -4.04 -40.33
C GLU A 40 34.19 -4.30 -40.75
N GLY A 41 33.25 -3.44 -40.33
CA GLY A 41 31.83 -3.58 -40.67
C GLY A 41 31.10 -4.73 -39.97
N LEU A 42 31.75 -5.42 -39.04
CA LEU A 42 31.19 -6.52 -38.24
C LEU A 42 30.31 -6.01 -37.09
N TYR A 43 30.43 -4.73 -36.73
CA TYR A 43 29.67 -4.10 -35.67
C TYR A 43 29.18 -2.70 -36.09
N LYS A 44 27.93 -2.36 -35.80
CA LYS A 44 27.39 -1.00 -36.02
C LYS A 44 26.98 -0.39 -34.68
N ARG A 45 27.60 0.73 -34.29
CA ARG A 45 27.11 1.53 -33.16
C ARG A 45 25.72 2.07 -33.48
N ARG A 46 24.81 2.02 -32.53
CA ARG A 46 23.49 2.68 -32.66
C ARG A 46 23.72 4.19 -32.61
N ARG A 47 23.30 4.93 -33.65
CA ARG A 47 23.32 6.40 -33.65
C ARG A 47 22.28 6.94 -32.64
N ASN A 48 22.64 8.01 -31.93
CA ASN A 48 21.69 8.76 -31.11
C ASN A 48 20.72 9.54 -32.02
N VAL A 49 19.41 9.27 -31.87
CA VAL A 49 18.30 10.03 -32.47
C VAL A 49 17.84 11.09 -31.48
N THR A 50 17.91 12.37 -31.86
CA THR A 50 17.46 13.53 -31.07
C THR A 50 15.98 13.82 -31.35
N PHE A 51 15.19 14.16 -30.32
CA PHE A 51 13.78 14.57 -30.48
C PHE A 51 13.69 16.05 -30.90
N SER A 52 12.68 16.42 -31.70
CA SER A 52 12.42 17.83 -32.05
C SER A 52 11.85 18.61 -30.85
N LYS A 53 11.97 19.94 -30.84
CA LYS A 53 11.44 20.79 -29.75
C LYS A 53 9.94 20.58 -29.52
N GLU A 54 9.17 20.43 -30.60
CA GLU A 54 7.72 20.17 -30.56
C GLU A 54 7.40 18.80 -29.94
N GLN A 55 8.19 17.77 -30.27
CA GLN A 55 8.03 16.43 -29.68
C GLN A 55 8.30 16.45 -28.18
N ILE A 56 9.33 17.19 -27.74
CA ILE A 56 9.69 17.32 -26.33
C ILE A 56 8.54 17.96 -25.53
N GLU A 57 7.96 19.04 -26.05
CA GLU A 57 6.86 19.74 -25.39
C GLU A 57 5.63 18.84 -25.23
N LEU A 58 5.31 18.07 -26.27
CA LEU A 58 4.19 17.14 -26.25
C LEU A 58 4.42 15.96 -25.30
N ILE A 59 5.65 15.46 -25.21
CA ILE A 59 6.05 14.43 -24.23
C ILE A 59 5.83 14.93 -22.80
N LYS A 60 6.24 16.17 -22.48
CA LYS A 60 6.05 16.78 -21.15
C LYS A 60 4.56 16.88 -20.79
N LYS A 61 3.75 17.43 -21.68
CA LYS A 61 2.29 17.57 -21.49
C LYS A 61 1.58 16.23 -21.26
N LEU A 62 1.96 15.18 -22.00
CA LEU A 62 1.38 13.84 -21.81
C LEU A 62 1.85 13.17 -20.51
N ARG A 63 3.05 13.50 -20.03
CA ARG A 63 3.56 13.03 -18.73
C ARG A 63 2.86 13.70 -17.55
N GLU A 64 2.56 14.99 -17.62
CA GLU A 64 1.74 15.70 -16.61
C GLU A 64 0.36 15.05 -16.45
N LYS A 65 -0.23 14.61 -17.57
CA LYS A 65 -1.47 13.80 -17.61
C LYS A 65 -1.29 12.34 -17.16
N ARG A 66 -0.14 11.99 -16.58
CA ARG A 66 0.24 10.67 -16.06
C ARG A 66 0.21 9.52 -17.07
N TYR A 67 0.36 9.80 -18.37
CA TYR A 67 0.49 8.73 -19.35
C TYR A 67 1.87 8.03 -19.26
N GLY A 68 1.87 6.70 -19.35
CA GLY A 68 3.11 5.92 -19.35
C GLY A 68 3.89 6.05 -20.65
N ALA A 69 5.22 5.89 -20.58
CA ALA A 69 6.12 6.01 -21.75
C ALA A 69 5.64 5.21 -22.97
N LYS A 70 5.21 3.96 -22.78
CA LYS A 70 4.73 3.11 -23.88
C LYS A 70 3.46 3.63 -24.57
N ARG A 71 2.63 4.39 -23.86
CA ARG A 71 1.43 5.02 -24.42
C ARG A 71 1.82 6.26 -25.22
N ILE A 72 2.64 7.12 -24.62
CA ILE A 72 3.18 8.33 -25.27
C ILE A 72 3.93 7.96 -26.56
N ALA A 73 4.75 6.92 -26.53
CA ALA A 73 5.47 6.43 -27.70
C ALA A 73 4.52 6.00 -28.84
N ARG A 74 3.39 5.35 -28.52
CA ARG A 74 2.39 4.99 -29.54
C ARG A 74 1.65 6.21 -30.09
N GLU A 75 1.27 7.12 -29.20
CA GLU A 75 0.50 8.33 -29.53
C GLU A 75 1.29 9.30 -30.41
N LEU A 76 2.61 9.37 -30.20
CA LEU A 76 3.53 10.23 -30.95
C LEU A 76 4.27 9.50 -32.06
N ASN A 77 3.94 8.22 -32.28
CA ASN A 77 4.64 7.33 -33.22
C ASN A 77 6.18 7.34 -33.03
N LEU A 78 6.62 7.35 -31.78
CA LEU A 78 8.03 7.36 -31.40
C LEU A 78 8.52 5.97 -30.98
N PRO A 79 9.79 5.63 -31.21
CA PRO A 79 10.37 4.41 -30.68
C PRO A 79 10.35 4.41 -29.14
N VAL A 80 9.68 3.41 -28.54
CA VAL A 80 9.54 3.25 -27.08
C VAL A 80 10.89 3.30 -26.37
N SER A 81 11.91 2.66 -26.94
CA SER A 81 13.27 2.62 -26.39
C SER A 81 13.90 4.01 -26.30
N ARG A 82 13.68 4.87 -27.29
CA ARG A 82 14.24 6.23 -27.34
C ARG A 82 13.53 7.16 -26.37
N LEU A 83 12.20 7.04 -26.25
CA LEU A 83 11.45 7.83 -25.27
C LEU A 83 11.84 7.47 -23.83
N LEU A 84 12.10 6.18 -23.57
CA LEU A 84 12.58 5.74 -22.26
C LEU A 84 13.97 6.30 -21.95
N GLU A 85 14.87 6.37 -22.93
CA GLU A 85 16.21 6.95 -22.81
C GLU A 85 16.14 8.46 -22.56
N PHE A 86 15.31 9.18 -23.32
CA PHE A 86 15.13 10.63 -23.14
C PHE A 86 14.46 11.00 -21.82
N VAL A 87 13.43 10.26 -21.39
CA VAL A 87 12.85 10.45 -20.04
C VAL A 87 13.88 10.14 -18.95
N ARG A 88 14.84 9.26 -19.24
CA ARG A 88 15.89 8.90 -18.30
C ARG A 88 17.00 9.95 -18.21
N ASP A 89 17.28 10.69 -19.29
CA ASP A 89 18.39 11.64 -19.40
C ASP A 89 17.99 13.12 -19.22
N GLU A 90 16.79 13.56 -19.64
CA GLU A 90 16.34 14.96 -19.49
C GLU A 90 15.42 15.21 -18.28
N LEU A 91 14.70 14.19 -17.80
CA LEU A 91 13.77 14.30 -16.66
C LEU A 91 14.37 13.78 -15.35
N SER A 92 15.68 13.50 -15.33
CA SER A 92 16.42 12.90 -14.21
C SER A 92 16.53 13.78 -12.96
N VAL A 93 16.02 15.01 -12.99
CA VAL A 93 15.97 15.85 -11.78
C VAL A 93 14.77 15.50 -10.89
N VAL A 94 13.75 14.79 -11.39
CA VAL A 94 12.53 14.60 -10.58
C VAL A 94 12.30 13.18 -10.06
N CYS A 95 12.72 12.09 -10.73
CA CYS A 95 12.39 10.74 -10.22
C CYS A 95 13.35 9.61 -10.68
N THR A 96 14.12 9.08 -9.72
CA THR A 96 14.27 7.63 -9.50
C THR A 96 14.93 6.76 -10.59
N ILE A 97 16.25 6.57 -10.51
CA ILE A 97 16.96 5.50 -11.25
C ILE A 97 17.85 4.70 -10.29
N LYS A 98 17.24 3.90 -9.42
CA LYS A 98 17.93 2.75 -8.78
C LYS A 98 17.12 1.45 -8.68
N GLU A 99 15.85 1.40 -9.11
CA GLU A 99 15.00 0.20 -8.89
C GLU A 99 14.62 -0.63 -10.15
N ILE A 100 14.98 -0.24 -11.37
CA ILE A 100 14.37 -0.87 -12.57
C ILE A 100 14.99 -2.19 -13.04
N ASN A 101 16.19 -2.60 -12.61
CA ASN A 101 16.90 -3.73 -13.25
C ASN A 101 16.96 -5.05 -12.47
N ARG A 102 16.13 -5.29 -11.44
CA ARG A 102 16.26 -6.51 -10.62
C ARG A 102 15.09 -7.49 -10.57
N SER A 103 14.20 -7.49 -11.55
CA SER A 103 13.20 -8.57 -11.64
C SER A 103 12.74 -8.84 -13.07
N LYS A 104 13.34 -9.89 -13.65
CA LYS A 104 12.75 -10.68 -14.72
C LYS A 104 11.25 -10.87 -14.45
N SER A 105 10.42 -10.45 -15.39
CA SER A 105 9.07 -10.96 -15.68
C SER A 105 8.39 -11.74 -14.54
N ARG A 106 7.86 -11.02 -13.55
CA ARG A 106 6.60 -11.45 -12.93
C ARG A 106 5.51 -10.71 -13.70
N ARG A 107 4.60 -11.42 -14.35
CA ARG A 107 3.35 -10.81 -14.85
C ARG A 107 2.73 -10.08 -13.65
N VAL A 108 2.66 -8.75 -13.71
CA VAL A 108 1.96 -7.96 -12.70
C VAL A 108 0.48 -8.32 -12.86
N LYS A 109 0.00 -9.25 -12.02
CA LYS A 109 -1.35 -9.82 -12.10
C LYS A 109 -2.42 -8.78 -11.75
N TYR A 110 -2.07 -7.80 -10.92
CA TYR A 110 -2.96 -6.78 -10.39
C TYR A 110 -2.22 -5.43 -10.31
N SER A 111 -2.94 -4.34 -10.54
CA SER A 111 -2.49 -2.95 -10.34
C SER A 111 -3.09 -2.39 -9.07
N LEU A 112 -2.45 -1.37 -8.48
CA LEU A 112 -2.98 -0.56 -7.37
C LEU A 112 -2.31 0.83 -7.32
N ASN A 113 -2.91 1.75 -6.59
CA ASN A 113 -2.29 3.01 -6.16
C ASN A 113 -1.36 2.76 -4.96
N VAL A 114 -0.09 2.47 -5.27
CA VAL A 114 0.96 2.25 -4.25
C VAL A 114 1.23 3.46 -3.36
N ASN A 115 0.81 4.65 -3.78
CA ASN A 115 1.03 5.91 -3.06
C ASN A 115 -0.14 6.30 -2.14
N TYR A 116 -1.19 5.48 -2.05
CA TYR A 116 -2.42 5.79 -1.30
C TYR A 116 -2.15 6.23 0.15
N PHE A 117 -1.23 5.54 0.85
CA PHE A 117 -0.85 5.85 2.23
C PHE A 117 0.40 6.72 2.37
N ASN A 118 0.90 7.35 1.29
CA ASN A 118 2.06 8.24 1.42
C ASN A 118 1.75 9.45 2.31
N ILE A 119 0.51 9.93 2.26
CA ILE A 119 -0.02 11.02 3.08
C ILE A 119 -1.45 10.63 3.47
N VAL A 120 -1.77 10.75 4.76
CA VAL A 120 -3.11 10.49 5.32
C VAL A 120 -3.77 11.84 5.61
N ASP A 121 -4.47 12.37 4.61
CA ASP A 121 -5.02 13.73 4.56
C ASP A 121 -6.55 13.75 4.31
N SER A 122 -7.22 12.60 4.40
CA SER A 122 -8.65 12.49 4.16
C SER A 122 -9.31 11.52 5.14
N GLU A 123 -10.63 11.66 5.31
CA GLU A 123 -11.46 10.75 6.09
C GLU A 123 -11.26 9.29 5.65
N GLU A 124 -11.30 9.02 4.34
CA GLU A 124 -11.17 7.66 3.80
C GLU A 124 -9.82 7.03 4.16
N LYS A 125 -8.72 7.79 3.99
CA LYS A 125 -7.37 7.29 4.27
C LYS A 125 -7.17 7.08 5.76
N ALA A 126 -7.64 8.01 6.60
CA ALA A 126 -7.55 7.90 8.05
C ALA A 126 -8.36 6.69 8.56
N TYR A 127 -9.58 6.52 8.03
CA TYR A 127 -10.42 5.35 8.28
C TYR A 127 -9.72 4.04 7.92
N TRP A 128 -9.22 3.91 6.69
CA TRP A 128 -8.56 2.67 6.28
C TRP A 128 -7.28 2.41 7.06
N LEU A 129 -6.52 3.45 7.41
CA LEU A 129 -5.37 3.27 8.29
C LEU A 129 -5.79 2.69 9.64
N GLY A 130 -6.83 3.26 10.28
CA GLY A 130 -7.39 2.74 11.52
C GLY A 130 -7.86 1.29 11.40
N PHE A 131 -8.56 0.96 10.33
CA PHE A 131 -9.04 -0.39 10.05
C PHE A 131 -7.89 -1.38 9.87
N ILE A 132 -6.84 -0.99 9.14
CA ILE A 132 -5.62 -1.79 9.00
C ILE A 132 -4.90 -1.90 10.34
N PHE A 133 -4.94 -0.90 11.23
CA PHE A 133 -4.40 -0.99 12.59
C PHE A 133 -5.11 -2.05 13.45
N ALA A 134 -6.39 -2.29 13.22
CA ALA A 134 -7.14 -3.40 13.81
C ALA A 134 -6.79 -4.72 13.09
N ASP A 135 -7.43 -4.98 11.95
CA ASP A 135 -7.47 -6.31 11.30
C ASP A 135 -6.37 -6.54 10.26
N GLY A 136 -5.55 -5.53 9.97
CA GLY A 136 -4.49 -5.64 8.97
C GLY A 136 -3.28 -6.43 9.47
N HIS A 137 -2.85 -7.40 8.67
CA HIS A 137 -1.58 -8.12 8.86
C HIS A 137 -0.59 -7.74 7.76
N LEU A 138 0.54 -7.14 8.17
CA LEU A 138 1.66 -6.80 7.28
C LEU A 138 2.75 -7.86 7.40
N ASN A 139 3.18 -8.41 6.26
CA ASN A 139 4.30 -9.34 6.20
C ASN A 139 5.12 -9.13 4.93
N ARG A 140 6.39 -8.71 5.08
CA ARG A 140 7.37 -8.46 4.01
C ARG A 140 6.85 -7.49 2.94
N ASN A 141 6.14 -8.02 1.95
CA ASN A 141 5.61 -7.30 0.80
C ASN A 141 4.10 -7.54 0.61
N ARG A 142 3.42 -8.03 1.65
CA ARG A 142 2.00 -8.38 1.59
C ARG A 142 1.23 -7.72 2.73
N LEU A 143 0.12 -7.08 2.37
CA LEU A 143 -0.97 -6.73 3.28
C LEU A 143 -2.05 -7.80 3.15
N THR A 144 -2.50 -8.32 4.28
CA THR A 144 -3.60 -9.28 4.37
C THR A 144 -4.67 -8.73 5.31
N ILE A 145 -5.93 -8.75 4.88
CA ILE A 145 -7.11 -8.43 5.70
C ILE A 145 -8.09 -9.58 5.55
N LYS A 146 -8.53 -10.17 6.66
CA LYS A 146 -9.48 -11.28 6.71
C LYS A 146 -10.72 -10.83 7.48
N LEU A 147 -11.89 -10.91 6.87
CA LEU A 147 -13.18 -10.60 7.51
C LEU A 147 -14.13 -11.79 7.36
N ALA A 148 -15.25 -11.77 8.11
CA ALA A 148 -16.36 -12.68 7.85
C ALA A 148 -16.91 -12.46 6.44
N THR A 149 -17.43 -13.50 5.79
CA THR A 149 -17.94 -13.38 4.41
C THR A 149 -19.07 -12.36 4.26
N GLU A 150 -19.89 -12.18 5.30
CA GLU A 150 -20.91 -11.11 5.35
C GLU A 150 -20.34 -9.69 5.19
N ASP A 151 -19.10 -9.48 5.64
CA ASP A 151 -18.39 -8.21 5.59
C ASP A 151 -17.52 -8.06 4.32
N LYS A 152 -17.60 -9.00 3.35
CA LYS A 152 -16.83 -8.98 2.09
C LYS A 152 -16.98 -7.68 1.31
N GLY A 153 -18.16 -7.06 1.35
CA GLY A 153 -18.42 -5.77 0.71
C GLY A 153 -17.44 -4.69 1.19
N HIS A 154 -17.00 -4.76 2.45
CA HIS A 154 -16.02 -3.84 3.00
C HIS A 154 -14.63 -4.01 2.39
N LEU A 155 -14.21 -5.26 2.14
CA LEU A 155 -12.95 -5.54 1.44
C LEU A 155 -12.97 -5.03 -0.01
N ILE A 156 -14.12 -5.11 -0.68
CA ILE A 156 -14.31 -4.56 -2.03
C ILE A 156 -14.16 -3.03 -2.01
N ARG A 157 -14.75 -2.35 -1.03
CA ARG A 157 -14.59 -0.89 -0.84
C ARG A 157 -13.12 -0.52 -0.61
N PHE A 158 -12.39 -1.31 0.18
CA PHE A 158 -10.96 -1.07 0.38
C PHE A 158 -10.17 -1.25 -0.92
N SER A 159 -10.42 -2.33 -1.67
CA SER A 159 -9.79 -2.55 -2.99
C SER A 159 -10.03 -1.35 -3.92
N GLN A 160 -11.25 -0.83 -3.98
CA GLN A 160 -11.58 0.35 -4.79
C GLN A 160 -10.82 1.60 -4.33
N ALA A 161 -10.76 1.85 -3.03
CA ALA A 161 -10.06 3.01 -2.46
C ALA A 161 -8.57 3.02 -2.86
N ILE A 162 -7.90 1.87 -2.82
CA ILE A 162 -6.49 1.75 -3.22
C ILE A 162 -6.30 1.45 -4.72
N GLU A 163 -7.35 1.55 -5.54
CA GLU A 163 -7.36 1.23 -6.98
C GLU A 163 -6.83 -0.18 -7.30
N PHE A 164 -7.00 -1.13 -6.37
CA PHE A 164 -6.54 -2.50 -6.51
C PHE A 164 -7.47 -3.32 -7.41
N THR A 165 -6.91 -3.91 -8.47
CA THR A 165 -7.69 -4.72 -9.44
C THR A 165 -7.85 -6.18 -9.04
N GLY A 166 -7.35 -6.57 -7.87
CA GLY A 166 -7.60 -7.88 -7.30
C GLY A 166 -8.91 -7.93 -6.50
N ASN A 167 -9.45 -9.13 -6.35
CA ASN A 167 -10.70 -9.38 -5.65
C ASN A 167 -10.45 -10.13 -4.33
N PRO A 168 -11.26 -9.87 -3.28
CA PRO A 168 -11.29 -10.75 -2.11
C PRO A 168 -11.67 -12.18 -2.51
N VAL A 169 -11.03 -13.15 -1.87
CA VAL A 169 -11.25 -14.58 -2.10
C VAL A 169 -11.94 -15.17 -0.88
N ASP A 170 -13.06 -15.85 -1.11
CA ASP A 170 -13.78 -16.54 -0.04
C ASP A 170 -13.05 -17.83 0.33
N LYS A 171 -12.97 -18.11 1.63
CA LYS A 171 -12.29 -19.26 2.21
C LYS A 171 -13.22 -19.92 3.22
N LYS A 172 -13.32 -21.24 3.12
CA LYS A 172 -13.90 -22.09 4.15
C LYS A 172 -12.77 -22.63 5.00
N GLU A 173 -12.73 -22.24 6.26
CA GLU A 173 -11.73 -22.73 7.21
C GLU A 173 -12.45 -23.27 8.45
N ASP A 174 -12.06 -24.46 8.87
CA ASP A 174 -12.39 -24.94 10.20
C ASP A 174 -11.55 -24.15 11.20
N THR A 175 -12.22 -23.43 12.10
CA THR A 175 -11.54 -22.80 13.24
C THR A 175 -11.66 -23.72 14.46
N ASN A 176 -10.78 -23.53 15.44
CA ASN A 176 -10.85 -24.27 16.71
C ASN A 176 -12.18 -24.09 17.47
N PHE A 177 -13.01 -23.11 17.07
CA PHE A 177 -14.27 -22.76 17.73
C PHE A 177 -15.51 -23.03 16.86
N ILE A 178 -15.38 -23.02 15.53
CA ILE A 178 -16.48 -23.17 14.57
C ILE A 178 -16.00 -23.99 13.36
N LYS A 179 -16.64 -25.14 13.11
CA LYS A 179 -16.47 -25.89 11.84
C LYS A 179 -17.12 -25.11 10.69
N GLY A 180 -16.42 -24.95 9.57
CA GLY A 180 -16.92 -24.29 8.37
C GLY A 180 -17.12 -22.78 8.50
N SER A 181 -16.23 -22.07 9.18
CA SER A 181 -16.31 -20.61 9.21
C SER A 181 -16.00 -20.04 7.82
N ASP A 182 -16.99 -19.37 7.24
CA ASP A 182 -16.88 -18.69 5.96
C ASP A 182 -16.24 -17.31 6.19
N SER A 183 -15.09 -17.09 5.55
CA SER A 183 -14.36 -15.82 5.62
C SER A 183 -13.99 -15.33 4.23
N SER A 184 -13.83 -14.03 4.07
CA SER A 184 -13.28 -13.43 2.87
C SER A 184 -11.91 -12.85 3.17
N LEU A 185 -10.94 -13.13 2.30
CA LEU A 185 -9.56 -12.71 2.42
C LEU A 185 -9.18 -11.78 1.28
N LEU A 186 -8.64 -10.60 1.62
CA LEU A 186 -7.97 -9.74 0.66
C LEU A 186 -6.46 -9.80 0.89
N GLU A 187 -5.71 -10.15 -0.17
CA GLU A 187 -4.25 -10.15 -0.16
C GLU A 187 -3.70 -9.19 -1.22
N VAL A 188 -2.99 -8.17 -0.78
CA VAL A 188 -2.34 -7.18 -1.65
C VAL A 188 -0.84 -7.37 -1.57
N ASN A 189 -0.22 -7.82 -2.67
CA ASN A 189 1.22 -8.04 -2.77
C ASN A 189 1.90 -6.82 -3.40
N SER A 190 2.35 -5.87 -2.57
CA SER A 190 3.14 -4.70 -2.99
C SER A 190 4.12 -4.31 -1.89
N THR A 191 5.41 -4.28 -2.24
CA THR A 191 6.47 -3.82 -1.33
C THR A 191 6.31 -2.33 -1.02
N GLU A 192 5.90 -1.55 -2.02
CA GLU A 192 5.74 -0.09 -1.94
C GLU A 192 4.60 0.28 -1.00
N LEU A 193 3.44 -0.38 -1.13
CA LEU A 193 2.30 -0.17 -0.23
C LEU A 193 2.66 -0.55 1.21
N VAL A 194 3.30 -1.70 1.41
CA VAL A 194 3.72 -2.14 2.76
C VAL A 194 4.71 -1.15 3.36
N ARG A 195 5.72 -0.71 2.61
CA ARG A 195 6.67 0.33 3.08
C ARG A 195 5.97 1.65 3.43
N ALA A 196 4.94 2.05 2.68
CA ALA A 196 4.15 3.24 3.01
C ALA A 196 3.38 3.06 4.33
N LEU A 197 2.81 1.88 4.58
CA LEU A 197 2.09 1.55 5.81
C LEU A 197 3.02 1.39 7.03
N GLU A 198 4.22 0.82 6.84
CA GLU A 198 5.23 0.62 7.89
C GLU A 198 5.75 1.95 8.48
N LYS A 199 5.53 3.09 7.81
CA LYS A 199 5.76 4.42 8.39
C LYS A 199 4.88 4.69 9.61
N TYR A 200 3.70 4.06 9.65
CA TYR A 200 2.69 4.27 10.69
C TYR A 200 2.49 3.04 11.57
N ILE A 201 2.58 1.84 10.98
CA ILE A 201 2.32 0.56 11.65
C ILE A 201 3.65 -0.09 12.03
N PRO A 202 3.91 -0.34 13.33
CA PRO A 202 5.13 -1.03 13.74
C PRO A 202 5.22 -2.44 13.16
N SER A 203 6.39 -2.81 12.64
CA SER A 203 6.66 -4.17 12.20
C SER A 203 6.84 -5.16 13.37
N GLY A 204 6.50 -6.43 13.13
CA GLY A 204 6.60 -7.52 14.11
C GLY A 204 5.29 -7.75 14.89
N LYS A 205 5.39 -7.99 16.21
CA LYS A 205 4.22 -8.13 17.12
C LYS A 205 3.47 -6.80 17.26
N LYS A 206 2.78 -6.43 16.19
CA LYS A 206 2.01 -5.20 16.02
C LYS A 206 1.13 -4.93 17.24
N SER A 207 0.37 -5.93 17.69
CA SER A 207 -0.52 -5.87 18.85
C SER A 207 0.15 -5.43 20.16
N ASP A 208 1.46 -5.62 20.31
CA ASP A 208 2.20 -5.21 21.51
C ASP A 208 2.75 -3.77 21.40
N LYS A 209 2.91 -3.28 20.16
CA LYS A 209 3.64 -2.05 19.83
C LYS A 209 2.77 -0.90 19.35
N ILE A 210 1.55 -1.16 18.89
CA ILE A 210 0.64 -0.10 18.41
C ILE A 210 0.47 0.98 19.49
N ARG A 211 0.49 2.24 19.04
CA ARG A 211 0.13 3.43 19.80
C ARG A 211 -0.84 4.25 18.99
N LEU A 212 -1.66 5.05 19.68
CA LEU A 212 -2.57 5.98 19.02
C LEU A 212 -1.72 7.03 18.27
N PRO A 213 -2.04 7.38 17.01
CA PRO A 213 -1.23 8.31 16.24
C PRO A 213 -1.38 9.73 16.79
N GLU A 214 -0.36 10.24 17.48
CA GLU A 214 -0.32 11.65 17.93
C GLU A 214 0.03 12.65 16.82
N TRP A 215 0.51 12.16 15.67
CA TRP A 215 0.85 12.97 14.50
C TRP A 215 -0.36 13.28 13.60
N LEU A 216 -1.47 12.56 13.79
CA LEU A 216 -2.66 12.71 12.96
C LEU A 216 -3.50 13.86 13.50
N ASP A 217 -3.92 14.76 12.62
CA ASP A 217 -4.77 15.90 12.98
C ASP A 217 -6.05 15.44 13.69
N ASP A 218 -6.49 16.20 14.70
CA ASP A 218 -7.65 15.87 15.53
C ASP A 218 -8.93 15.69 14.68
N SER A 219 -9.07 16.44 13.59
CA SER A 219 -10.20 16.30 12.66
C SER A 219 -10.20 14.96 11.93
N LEU A 220 -9.03 14.37 11.67
CA LEU A 220 -8.86 13.07 11.04
C LEU A 220 -8.81 11.92 12.05
N LEU A 221 -8.39 12.19 13.29
CA LEU A 221 -8.26 11.18 14.34
C LEU A 221 -9.60 10.49 14.61
N ARG A 222 -10.73 11.21 14.53
CA ARG A 222 -12.07 10.60 14.67
C ARG A 222 -12.33 9.50 13.64
N HIS A 223 -11.86 9.67 12.42
CA HIS A 223 -12.01 8.69 11.33
C HIS A 223 -11.09 7.50 11.50
N PHE A 224 -9.86 7.73 11.96
CA PHE A 224 -8.95 6.66 12.35
C PHE A 224 -9.54 5.81 13.48
N ILE A 225 -10.05 6.45 14.55
CA ILE A 225 -10.68 5.75 15.68
C ILE A 225 -11.89 4.93 15.20
N ARG A 226 -12.72 5.48 14.30
CA ARG A 226 -13.82 4.74 13.68
C ARG A 226 -13.32 3.50 12.93
N GLY A 227 -12.30 3.64 12.07
CA GLY A 227 -11.73 2.51 11.35
C GLY A 227 -11.21 1.42 12.28
N TYR A 228 -10.50 1.82 13.35
CA TYR A 228 -10.02 0.87 14.36
C TYR A 228 -11.17 0.17 15.08
N PHE A 229 -12.22 0.90 15.46
CA PHE A 229 -13.41 0.34 16.10
C PHE A 229 -14.19 -0.61 15.17
N ASP A 230 -14.27 -0.29 13.88
CA ASP A 230 -14.95 -1.13 12.89
C ASP A 230 -14.25 -2.48 12.72
N GLY A 231 -12.92 -2.52 12.84
CA GLY A 231 -12.15 -3.77 12.82
C GLY A 231 -12.20 -4.54 14.15
N ASP A 232 -11.70 -3.95 15.25
CA ASP A 232 -11.46 -4.69 16.52
C ASP A 232 -12.41 -4.28 17.66
N GLY A 233 -13.31 -3.32 17.45
CA GLY A 233 -14.30 -2.90 18.44
C GLY A 233 -15.51 -3.83 18.51
N TYR A 234 -16.37 -3.64 19.50
CA TYR A 234 -17.61 -4.39 19.63
C TYR A 234 -18.74 -3.57 20.25
N VAL A 235 -19.97 -4.04 20.04
CA VAL A 235 -21.20 -3.46 20.58
C VAL A 235 -21.96 -4.54 21.33
N ILE A 236 -22.37 -4.25 22.56
CA ILE A 236 -23.25 -5.11 23.36
C ILE A 236 -24.64 -4.48 23.32
N SER A 237 -25.44 -4.85 22.31
CA SER A 237 -26.66 -4.08 22.03
C SER A 237 -27.70 -4.15 23.15
N THR A 238 -27.80 -5.32 23.81
CA THR A 238 -28.69 -5.54 24.96
C THR A 238 -28.39 -4.64 26.15
N ARG A 239 -27.16 -4.14 26.28
CA ARG A 239 -26.72 -3.26 27.38
C ARG A 239 -26.39 -1.84 26.92
N LYS A 240 -26.60 -1.56 25.62
CA LYS A 240 -26.21 -0.30 24.96
C LYS A 240 -24.76 0.11 25.22
N LYS A 241 -23.84 -0.86 25.31
CA LYS A 241 -22.41 -0.60 25.54
C LYS A 241 -21.63 -0.77 24.26
N LEU A 242 -20.53 -0.05 24.12
CA LEU A 242 -19.47 -0.36 23.17
C LEU A 242 -18.15 -0.60 23.89
N GLY A 243 -17.27 -1.35 23.24
CA GLY A 243 -15.92 -1.61 23.72
C GLY A 243 -14.90 -1.58 22.61
N PHE A 244 -13.66 -1.28 22.98
CA PHE A 244 -12.50 -1.35 22.13
C PHE A 244 -11.58 -2.46 22.64
N CYS A 245 -11.06 -3.29 21.74
CA CYS A 245 -10.04 -4.27 22.03
C CYS A 245 -8.66 -3.73 21.61
N GLY A 246 -7.60 -4.23 22.24
CA GLY A 246 -6.23 -3.96 21.80
C GLY A 246 -5.23 -3.84 22.93
N ASN A 247 -4.13 -3.15 22.63
CA ASN A 247 -3.07 -2.92 23.59
C ASN A 247 -3.50 -1.93 24.69
N ILE A 248 -3.22 -2.23 25.96
CA ILE A 248 -3.56 -1.37 27.09
C ILE A 248 -3.03 0.08 26.92
N PHE A 249 -1.83 0.28 26.38
CA PHE A 249 -1.26 1.61 26.16
C PHE A 249 -2.01 2.40 25.09
N PHE A 250 -2.46 1.71 24.02
CA PHE A 250 -3.30 2.32 22.99
C PHE A 250 -4.65 2.72 23.57
N LEU A 251 -5.29 1.82 24.32
CA LEU A 251 -6.60 2.05 24.90
C LEU A 251 -6.58 3.15 25.99
N GLN A 252 -5.52 3.25 26.79
CA GLN A 252 -5.31 4.35 27.73
C GLN A 252 -5.21 5.71 27.02
N SER A 253 -4.45 5.76 25.92
CA SER A 253 -4.33 6.97 25.09
C SER A 253 -5.69 7.34 24.48
N LEU A 254 -6.44 6.35 24.00
CA LEU A 254 -7.78 6.53 23.45
C LEU A 254 -8.77 7.08 24.48
N LYS A 255 -8.83 6.48 25.68
CA LYS A 255 -9.66 6.99 26.80
C LYS A 255 -9.31 8.45 27.12
N THR A 256 -8.01 8.76 27.18
CA THR A 256 -7.52 10.12 27.45
C THR A 256 -7.96 11.11 26.38
N LYS A 257 -7.90 10.75 25.10
CA LYS A 257 -8.38 11.61 24.00
C LYS A 257 -9.88 11.84 24.08
N PHE A 258 -10.69 10.82 24.36
CA PHE A 258 -12.14 10.99 24.52
C PHE A 258 -12.49 11.96 25.67
N PHE A 259 -11.77 11.88 26.79
CA PHE A 259 -11.95 12.83 27.89
C PHE A 259 -11.53 14.26 27.48
N LYS A 260 -10.35 14.42 26.88
CA LYS A 260 -9.83 15.73 26.44
C LYS A 260 -10.73 16.43 25.42
N TYR A 261 -11.37 15.67 24.54
CA TYR A 261 -12.35 16.20 23.57
C TYR A 261 -13.74 16.45 24.17
N GLY A 262 -13.94 16.19 25.47
CA GLY A 262 -15.24 16.36 26.13
C GLY A 262 -16.31 15.36 25.67
N ILE A 263 -15.91 14.25 25.05
CA ILE A 263 -16.84 13.22 24.55
C ILE A 263 -17.39 12.39 25.71
N VAL A 264 -16.56 12.17 26.73
CA VAL A 264 -16.90 11.39 27.94
C VAL A 264 -16.32 12.06 29.18
N ALA A 265 -16.86 11.75 30.36
CA ALA A 265 -16.26 12.16 31.62
C ALA A 265 -15.02 11.31 31.95
N GLU A 266 -14.11 11.82 32.77
CA GLU A 266 -12.88 11.11 33.16
C GLU A 266 -13.13 9.72 33.76
N LYS A 267 -14.21 9.61 34.55
CA LYS A 267 -14.67 8.37 35.19
C LYS A 267 -15.31 7.37 34.22
N ASP A 268 -15.66 7.78 33.00
CA ASP A 268 -16.28 6.90 32.03
C ASP A 268 -15.24 5.93 31.45
N GLY A 269 -15.69 4.72 31.13
CA GLY A 269 -14.82 3.70 30.57
C GLY A 269 -14.03 2.95 31.65
N TYR A 270 -14.13 1.63 31.64
CA TYR A 270 -13.33 0.76 32.51
C TYR A 270 -12.55 -0.24 31.68
N PHE A 271 -11.39 -0.66 32.20
CA PHE A 271 -10.54 -1.65 31.57
C PHE A 271 -10.84 -3.05 32.07
N GLN A 272 -10.83 -4.02 31.17
CA GLN A 272 -10.83 -5.45 31.48
C GLN A 272 -9.55 -6.05 30.91
N ASN A 273 -8.63 -6.43 31.79
CA ASN A 273 -7.42 -7.13 31.38
C ASN A 273 -7.76 -8.55 30.91
N ARG A 274 -7.15 -8.95 29.81
CA ARG A 274 -7.34 -10.29 29.24
C ARG A 274 -6.06 -11.13 29.36
N LYS A 275 -5.01 -10.77 28.61
CA LYS A 275 -3.73 -11.51 28.62
C LYS A 275 -2.58 -10.62 28.18
N GLY A 276 -1.51 -10.57 28.98
CA GLY A 276 -0.35 -9.73 28.68
C GLY A 276 -0.74 -8.26 28.55
N THR A 277 -0.36 -7.63 27.44
CA THR A 277 -0.73 -6.24 27.13
C THR A 277 -2.10 -6.10 26.46
N TYR A 278 -2.81 -7.20 26.17
CA TYR A 278 -4.13 -7.17 25.54
C TYR A 278 -5.23 -6.95 26.59
N ALA A 279 -6.07 -5.95 26.35
CA ALA A 279 -7.15 -5.53 27.22
C ALA A 279 -8.37 -5.07 26.41
N GLU A 280 -9.48 -4.86 27.12
CA GLU A 280 -10.68 -4.22 26.59
C GLU A 280 -10.97 -2.93 27.35
N LEU A 281 -11.39 -1.89 26.64
CA LEU A 281 -11.89 -0.65 27.21
C LEU A 281 -13.38 -0.55 26.92
N VAL A 282 -14.21 -0.55 27.96
CA VAL A 282 -15.67 -0.67 27.83
C VAL A 282 -16.37 0.55 28.40
N PHE A 283 -17.27 1.13 27.62
CA PHE A 283 -18.04 2.31 28.00
C PHE A 283 -19.50 1.96 28.35
N GLY A 284 -20.06 2.69 29.32
CA GLY A 284 -21.48 2.62 29.66
C GLY A 284 -22.37 3.27 28.60
N SER A 285 -23.69 3.19 28.78
CA SER A 285 -24.65 3.58 27.74
C SER A 285 -24.53 5.05 27.28
N LYS A 286 -24.48 6.02 28.19
CA LYS A 286 -24.37 7.44 27.83
C LYS A 286 -23.09 7.75 27.05
N ALA A 287 -21.94 7.32 27.58
CA ALA A 287 -20.64 7.47 26.93
C ALA A 287 -20.58 6.75 25.56
N SER A 288 -21.22 5.58 25.45
CA SER A 288 -21.28 4.83 24.19
C SER A 288 -22.04 5.59 23.10
N VAL A 289 -23.12 6.30 23.45
CA VAL A 289 -23.85 7.18 22.52
C VAL A 289 -22.97 8.34 22.06
N SER A 290 -22.29 9.02 22.99
CA SER A 290 -21.39 10.14 22.66
C SER A 290 -20.24 9.70 21.74
N ILE A 291 -19.59 8.57 22.06
CA ILE A 291 -18.50 8.01 21.25
C ILE A 291 -19.01 7.57 19.87
N SER A 292 -20.18 6.93 19.82
CA SER A 292 -20.81 6.54 18.55
C SER A 292 -21.09 7.76 17.66
N ARG A 293 -21.65 8.85 18.22
CA ARG A 293 -21.86 10.09 17.47
C ARG A 293 -20.53 10.65 16.97
N PHE A 294 -19.53 10.77 17.84
CA PHE A 294 -18.20 11.25 17.47
C PHE A 294 -17.58 10.48 16.29
N MET A 295 -17.74 9.15 16.25
CA MET A 295 -17.18 8.32 15.18
C MET A 295 -17.99 8.40 13.88
N TYR A 296 -19.32 8.31 13.94
CA TYR A 296 -20.16 8.03 12.77
C TYR A 296 -20.99 9.21 12.25
N GLU A 297 -21.05 10.33 12.97
CA GLU A 297 -21.76 11.52 12.50
C GLU A 297 -21.15 12.03 11.19
N ASN A 298 -22.00 12.18 10.17
CA ASN A 298 -21.63 12.57 8.80
C ASN A 298 -20.56 11.69 8.12
N ALA A 299 -20.34 10.46 8.61
CA ALA A 299 -19.39 9.53 8.03
C ALA A 299 -19.89 8.94 6.70
N TYR A 300 -19.04 8.92 5.68
CA TYR A 300 -19.35 8.24 4.39
C TYR A 300 -18.74 6.84 4.28
N ILE A 301 -17.83 6.49 5.18
CA ILE A 301 -17.16 5.19 5.20
C ILE A 301 -17.13 4.56 6.59
N TYR A 302 -17.61 3.32 6.66
CA TYR A 302 -17.74 2.54 7.89
C TYR A 302 -18.10 1.09 7.55
N LEU A 303 -18.00 0.20 8.53
CA LEU A 303 -18.50 -1.17 8.45
C LEU A 303 -20.01 -1.22 8.77
N GLU A 304 -20.81 -1.64 7.79
CA GLU A 304 -22.29 -1.60 7.87
C GLU A 304 -22.84 -2.32 9.09
N ARG A 305 -22.35 -3.54 9.36
CA ARG A 305 -22.77 -4.34 10.51
C ARG A 305 -22.60 -3.58 11.84
N LYS A 306 -21.45 -2.93 12.04
CA LYS A 306 -21.16 -2.18 13.26
C LYS A 306 -22.06 -0.97 13.42
N LYS A 307 -22.29 -0.22 12.34
CA LYS A 307 -23.22 0.93 12.35
C LYS A 307 -24.65 0.48 12.68
N ASN A 308 -25.08 -0.64 12.12
CA ASN A 308 -26.40 -1.21 12.41
C ASN A 308 -26.55 -1.61 13.89
N ASP A 309 -25.52 -2.23 14.48
CA ASP A 309 -25.55 -2.60 15.90
C ASP A 309 -25.57 -1.38 16.83
N LEU A 310 -24.85 -0.31 16.45
CA LEU A 310 -24.93 0.97 17.16
C LEU A 310 -26.33 1.59 17.02
N ASN A 311 -26.94 1.62 15.84
CA ASN A 311 -28.28 2.18 15.63
C ASN A 311 -29.35 1.49 16.50
N LYS A 312 -29.27 0.17 16.67
CA LYS A 312 -30.14 -0.59 17.61
C LYS A 312 -30.03 -0.11 19.05
N ASN A 313 -28.87 0.43 19.46
CA ASN A 313 -28.70 1.01 20.80
C ASN A 313 -29.40 2.36 20.95
N HIS A 314 -29.47 3.13 19.86
CA HIS A 314 -30.03 4.49 19.86
C HIS A 314 -31.56 4.48 19.75
N SER A 315 -32.16 3.52 19.03
CA SER A 315 -33.62 3.45 18.84
C SER A 315 -34.41 3.18 20.14
N GLY A 316 -33.77 2.59 21.15
CA GLY A 316 -34.34 2.42 22.50
C GLY A 316 -34.09 3.60 23.45
N CYS A 317 -33.45 4.68 22.98
CA CYS A 317 -33.28 5.94 23.71
C CYS A 317 -34.18 7.00 23.05
N LYS A 318 -35.50 6.74 23.01
CA LYS A 318 -36.44 7.84 22.82
C LYS A 318 -36.34 8.71 24.07
N THR A 319 -36.00 9.98 23.85
CA THR A 319 -36.08 11.05 24.84
C THR A 319 -37.44 11.00 25.52
N SER A 320 -37.40 11.04 26.85
CA SER A 320 -38.56 11.30 27.71
C SER A 320 -39.28 12.57 27.28
#